data_AF-A0A7V4DGR6-F1
#
_entry.id   AF-A0A7V4DGR6-F1
#
_cell.length_a   1.000
_cell.length_b   1.000
_cell.length_c   1.000
_cell.angle_alpha   90.00
_cell.angle_beta   90.00
_cell.angle_gamma   90.00
#
_symmetry.space_group_name_H-M   'P 1'
#
loop_
_entity.id
_entity.type
_entity.pdbx_description
1 polymer ?
#
loop_
_entity_poly.entity_id
_entity_poly.type
_entity_poly.pdbx_seq_one_letter_code
_entity_poly.pdbx_strand_id
1 'polypeptide(L)'
;QTEVAPGSLVHLLVSAGKAGGTEEVEVPDVVGLRLEEAQEVLARNGLVVGSVEEVSSEGRPGGIVVGQNPQAGELVPRGESLRLQVTRAQERPQMEADGRKTLNLRFVLPSSQNPITVQVVVQDELGERVVYEREHRGEDLVEVSALTKGRGKVTIFLNGYYYWEKKID
;
A
#
# COMPACT_ATOMS: atom_id res chain seq x y z
N GLN A 1 42.59 -19.40 -6.49
CA GLN A 1 41.39 -19.44 -5.64
C GLN A 1 41.84 -18.95 -4.29
N THR A 2 41.37 -17.78 -3.84
CA THR A 2 41.81 -17.23 -2.56
C THR A 2 40.58 -16.76 -1.81
N GLU A 3 40.30 -17.47 -0.72
CA GLU A 3 39.22 -17.26 0.22
C GLU A 3 39.58 -16.08 1.14
N VAL A 4 38.62 -15.22 1.48
CA VAL A 4 38.79 -14.09 2.40
C VAL A 4 37.86 -14.24 3.60
N ALA A 5 38.40 -13.98 4.79
CA ALA A 5 37.71 -14.11 6.07
C ALA A 5 36.63 -13.03 6.28
N PRO A 6 35.53 -13.34 6.99
CA PRO A 6 34.45 -12.38 7.28
C PRO A 6 34.88 -11.35 8.33
N GLY A 7 34.84 -10.06 7.98
CA GLY A 7 35.13 -8.94 8.88
C GLY A 7 35.99 -7.80 8.29
N SER A 8 36.36 -7.87 7.01
CA SER A 8 37.28 -6.89 6.42
C SER A 8 36.59 -5.61 5.95
N LEU A 9 37.12 -4.47 6.42
CA LEU A 9 36.89 -3.14 5.90
C LEU A 9 37.20 -3.12 4.39
N VAL A 10 36.17 -2.91 3.57
CA VAL A 10 36.33 -2.79 2.13
C VAL A 10 36.76 -1.35 1.82
N HIS A 11 38.01 -1.20 1.40
CA HIS A 11 38.50 0.03 0.78
C HIS A 11 37.85 0.16 -0.60
N LEU A 12 36.79 0.97 -0.72
CA LEU A 12 36.25 1.34 -2.03
C LEU A 12 37.08 2.48 -2.62
N LEU A 13 37.68 2.19 -3.78
CA LEU A 13 38.28 3.17 -4.67
C LEU A 13 37.14 3.99 -5.31
N VAL A 14 36.84 5.17 -4.77
CA VAL A 14 35.94 6.13 -5.44
C VAL A 14 36.76 6.83 -6.53
N SER A 15 36.36 6.62 -7.78
CA SER A 15 37.00 7.24 -8.95
C SER A 15 36.86 8.75 -8.86
N ALA A 16 38.00 9.46 -8.87
CA ALA A 16 38.10 10.91 -8.88
C ALA A 16 37.39 11.50 -10.13
N GLY A 17 36.12 11.85 -9.98
CA GLY A 17 35.33 12.55 -10.97
C GLY A 17 35.70 14.03 -11.01
N LYS A 18 36.67 14.37 -11.87
CA LYS A 18 36.89 15.69 -12.48
C LYS A 18 36.95 16.90 -11.52
N ALA A 19 38.17 17.29 -11.20
CA ALA A 19 38.55 18.62 -10.71
C ALA A 19 37.76 19.74 -11.40
N GLY A 20 36.94 20.46 -10.64
CA GLY A 20 36.18 21.59 -11.16
C GLY A 20 35.28 22.24 -10.12
N GLY A 21 35.86 22.87 -9.08
CA GLY A 21 35.27 23.99 -8.32
C GLY A 21 33.78 23.95 -7.98
N THR A 22 33.21 22.78 -7.73
CA THR A 22 31.80 22.62 -7.37
C THR A 22 31.78 22.36 -5.88
N GLU A 23 31.00 23.12 -5.11
CA GLU A 23 30.81 22.83 -3.68
C GLU A 23 30.30 21.39 -3.54
N GLU A 24 31.16 20.49 -3.07
CA GLU A 24 30.81 19.11 -2.77
C GLU A 24 30.10 19.08 -1.41
N VAL A 25 29.01 18.34 -1.33
CA VAL A 25 28.21 18.14 -0.13
C VAL A 25 28.17 16.66 0.21
N GLU A 26 28.27 16.38 1.51
CA GLU A 26 28.18 15.03 2.03
C GLU A 26 26.72 14.55 1.96
N VAL A 27 26.52 13.35 1.44
CA VAL A 27 25.20 12.73 1.35
C VAL A 27 24.73 12.33 2.76
N PRO A 28 23.62 12.88 3.27
CA PRO A 28 23.09 12.51 4.58
C PRO A 28 22.47 11.11 4.55
N ASP A 29 22.47 10.45 5.71
CA ASP A 29 21.72 9.20 5.90
C ASP A 29 20.23 9.50 6.03
N VAL A 30 19.47 9.06 5.03
CA VAL A 30 18.00 9.17 4.98
C VAL A 30 17.32 7.80 5.04
N VAL A 31 18.08 6.72 5.14
CA VAL A 31 17.54 5.37 5.34
C VAL A 31 16.82 5.29 6.69
N GLY A 32 15.61 4.73 6.69
CA GLY A 32 14.74 4.67 7.86
C GLY A 32 13.85 5.91 8.05
N LEU A 33 14.11 7.00 7.32
CA LEU A 33 13.23 8.18 7.32
C LEU A 33 12.03 8.00 6.39
N ARG A 34 10.99 8.81 6.60
CA ARG A 34 9.89 8.95 5.63
C ARG A 34 10.39 9.69 4.40
N LEU A 35 9.81 9.41 3.24
CA LEU A 35 10.16 10.07 1.98
C LEU A 35 10.12 11.61 2.10
N GLU A 36 9.11 12.16 2.79
CA GLU A 36 8.97 13.61 3.02
C GLU A 36 10.12 14.16 3.88
N GLU A 37 10.44 13.50 4.99
CA GLU A 37 11.56 13.86 5.86
C GLU A 37 12.91 13.74 5.13
N ALA A 38 13.09 12.67 4.35
CA ALA A 38 14.28 12.46 3.53
C ALA A 38 14.46 13.58 2.50
N GLN A 39 13.37 14.02 1.86
CA GLN A 39 13.40 15.15 0.93
C GLN A 39 13.81 16.44 1.63
N GLU A 40 13.29 16.73 2.83
CA GLU A 40 13.70 17.91 3.60
C GLU A 40 15.17 17.86 4.00
N VAL A 41 15.66 16.72 4.48
CA VAL A 41 17.07 16.55 4.87
C VAL A 41 17.99 16.74 3.67
N LEU A 42 17.66 16.17 2.51
CA LEU A 42 18.43 16.35 1.28
C LEU A 42 18.40 17.80 0.80
N ALA A 43 17.23 18.43 0.78
CA ALA A 43 17.08 19.83 0.37
C ALA A 43 17.89 20.79 1.25
N ARG A 44 17.94 20.55 2.56
CA ARG A 44 18.76 21.34 3.51
C ARG A 44 20.26 21.22 3.23
N ASN A 45 20.70 20.09 2.71
CA ASN A 45 22.09 19.85 2.29
C ASN A 45 22.35 20.26 0.83
N GLY A 46 21.39 20.91 0.16
CA GLY A 46 21.52 21.34 -1.23
C GLY A 46 21.52 20.18 -2.23
N LEU A 47 20.93 19.04 -1.86
CA LEU A 47 20.75 17.85 -2.68
C LEU A 47 19.29 17.74 -3.12
N VAL A 48 19.03 17.05 -4.23
CA VAL A 48 17.66 16.87 -4.74
C VAL A 48 17.32 15.40 -4.89
N VAL A 49 16.04 15.05 -4.74
CA VAL A 49 15.56 13.70 -5.01
C VAL A 49 15.27 13.57 -6.50
N GLY A 50 15.97 12.66 -7.17
CA GLY A 50 15.83 12.42 -8.60
C GLY A 50 14.82 11.31 -8.90
N SER A 51 15.13 10.08 -8.50
CA SER A 51 14.30 8.90 -8.81
C SER A 51 13.92 8.18 -7.53
N VAL A 52 12.64 7.87 -7.38
CA VAL A 52 12.13 7.09 -6.25
C VAL A 52 11.70 5.72 -6.77
N GLU A 53 12.41 4.67 -6.38
CA GLU A 53 12.06 3.28 -6.69
C GLU A 53 11.25 2.70 -5.53
N GLU A 54 10.06 2.20 -5.83
CA GLU A 54 9.22 1.54 -4.84
C GLU A 54 9.57 0.05 -4.76
N VAL A 55 10.09 -0.39 -3.61
CA VAL A 55 10.40 -1.80 -3.35
C VAL A 55 9.35 -2.43 -2.44
N SER A 56 8.93 -3.64 -2.77
CA SER A 56 8.01 -4.41 -1.92
C SER A 56 8.76 -4.85 -0.66
N SER A 57 8.34 -4.38 0.52
CA SER A 57 8.85 -4.86 1.80
C SER A 57 7.71 -5.49 2.60
N GLU A 58 7.80 -6.80 2.84
CA GLU A 58 6.86 -7.49 3.72
C GLU A 58 6.97 -6.92 5.14
N GLY A 59 5.86 -6.44 5.68
CA GLY A 59 5.75 -6.07 7.10
C GLY A 59 6.17 -4.65 7.50
N ARG A 60 6.66 -3.79 6.59
CA ARG A 60 6.98 -2.38 6.91
C ARG A 60 5.87 -1.40 6.49
N PRO A 61 5.65 -0.30 7.22
CA PRO A 61 4.82 0.79 6.71
C PRO A 61 5.39 1.31 5.39
N GLY A 62 4.52 1.67 4.46
CA GLY A 62 4.93 2.28 3.20
C GLY A 62 5.45 3.70 3.39
N GLY A 63 6.25 4.15 2.42
CA GLY A 63 6.81 5.50 2.41
C GLY A 63 8.05 5.67 3.28
N ILE A 64 8.68 4.57 3.71
CA ILE A 64 9.96 4.59 4.41
C ILE A 64 11.09 4.35 3.42
N VAL A 65 12.12 5.19 3.43
CA VAL A 65 13.33 4.99 2.63
C VAL A 65 14.09 3.78 3.19
N VAL A 66 14.28 2.76 2.37
CA VAL A 66 15.03 1.54 2.72
C VAL A 66 16.37 1.44 2.00
N GLY A 67 16.57 2.28 0.99
CA GLY A 67 17.84 2.41 0.32
C GLY A 67 17.99 3.81 -0.24
N GLN A 68 19.23 4.26 -0.32
CA GLN A 68 19.60 5.49 -1.01
C GLN A 68 20.82 5.20 -1.86
N ASN A 69 20.92 5.89 -2.98
CA ASN A 69 22.08 5.86 -3.85
C ASN A 69 22.27 7.27 -4.44
N PRO A 70 23.41 7.93 -4.18
CA PRO A 70 24.64 7.45 -3.51
C PRO A 70 24.47 7.16 -2.01
N GLN A 71 25.40 6.41 -1.44
CA GLN A 71 25.35 6.01 -0.03
C GLN A 71 25.61 7.20 0.91
N ALA A 72 25.14 7.09 2.15
CA ALA A 72 25.43 8.07 3.18
C ALA A 72 26.94 8.23 3.39
N GLY A 73 27.40 9.47 3.52
CA GLY A 73 28.81 9.82 3.67
C GLY A 73 29.59 9.95 2.34
N GLU A 74 28.98 9.70 1.18
CA GLU A 74 29.62 10.02 -0.11
C GLU A 74 29.60 11.53 -0.37
N LEU A 75 30.67 12.04 -1.00
CA LEU A 75 30.76 13.42 -1.45
C LEU A 75 30.20 13.52 -2.86
N VAL A 76 29.19 14.35 -3.05
CA VAL A 76 28.58 14.61 -4.36
C VAL A 76 28.50 16.11 -4.66
N PRO A 77 28.47 16.50 -5.93
CA PRO A 77 28.29 17.91 -6.27
C PRO A 77 26.95 18.42 -5.73
N ARG A 78 26.93 19.65 -5.22
CA ARG A 78 25.69 20.32 -4.83
C ARG A 78 24.70 20.35 -6.00
N GLY A 79 23.44 20.03 -5.71
CA GLY A 79 22.38 19.89 -6.70
C GLY A 79 22.31 18.50 -7.35
N GLU A 80 23.13 17.54 -6.91
CA GLU A 80 23.07 16.17 -7.42
C GLU A 80 21.73 15.51 -7.10
N SER A 81 21.27 14.69 -8.04
CA SER A 81 20.00 13.97 -7.94
C SER A 81 20.19 12.58 -7.36
N LEU A 82 19.64 12.34 -6.17
CA LEU A 82 19.74 11.05 -5.49
C LEU A 82 18.60 10.13 -5.89
N ARG A 83 18.94 8.84 -5.99
CA ARG A 83 17.96 7.78 -6.12
C ARG A 83 17.61 7.23 -4.75
N LEU A 84 16.33 7.23 -4.41
CA LEU A 84 15.81 6.66 -3.17
C LEU A 84 15.02 5.39 -3.48
N GLN A 85 15.22 4.36 -2.68
CA GLN A 85 14.36 3.18 -2.65
C GLN A 85 13.44 3.31 -1.45
N VAL A 86 12.14 3.37 -1.69
CA VAL A 86 11.12 3.46 -0.63
C VAL A 86 10.33 2.18 -0.55
N THR A 87 9.91 1.82 0.66
CA THR A 87 8.93 0.75 0.82
C THR A 87 7.64 1.17 0.17
N ARG A 88 7.17 0.37 -0.79
CA ARG A 88 5.78 0.46 -1.20
C ARG A 88 4.95 0.14 0.04
N ALA A 89 3.94 0.96 0.32
CA ALA A 89 2.90 0.53 1.22
C ALA A 89 2.35 -0.77 0.64
N GLN A 90 2.59 -1.90 1.32
CA GLN A 90 1.54 -2.90 1.27
C GLN A 90 0.35 -2.14 1.82
N GLU A 91 -0.61 -1.87 0.94
CA GLU A 91 -2.01 -1.81 1.31
C GLU A 91 -2.28 -3.15 2.01
N ARG A 92 -1.79 -3.32 3.25
CA ARG A 92 -2.52 -4.12 4.22
C ARG A 92 -3.91 -3.53 4.08
N PRO A 93 -4.93 -4.30 3.66
CA PRO A 93 -6.27 -3.78 3.64
C PRO A 93 -6.45 -3.11 4.99
N GLN A 94 -6.71 -1.81 4.96
CA GLN A 94 -6.81 -0.95 6.12
C GLN A 94 -8.12 -1.36 6.84
N MET A 95 -8.17 -2.60 7.31
CA MET A 95 -9.35 -3.29 7.81
C MET A 95 -9.44 -3.20 9.33
N GLU A 96 -8.45 -2.61 10.02
CA GLU A 96 -8.42 -2.64 11.49
C GLU A 96 -8.35 -1.26 12.19
N ALA A 97 -8.62 -0.14 11.50
CA ALA A 97 -8.53 1.19 12.11
C ALA A 97 -9.84 2.02 12.18
N ASP A 98 -10.98 1.56 11.63
CA ASP A 98 -12.26 2.33 11.70
C ASP A 98 -13.47 1.50 12.20
N GLY A 99 -13.23 0.34 12.84
CA GLY A 99 -14.31 -0.54 13.31
C GLY A 99 -15.17 -1.15 12.18
N ARG A 100 -14.66 -1.15 10.95
CA ARG A 100 -15.33 -1.74 9.79
C ARG A 100 -14.98 -3.21 9.67
N LYS A 101 -15.99 -4.09 9.66
CA LYS A 101 -15.84 -5.54 9.44
C LYS A 101 -16.28 -5.87 8.02
N THR A 102 -15.58 -6.78 7.37
CA THR A 102 -16.02 -7.36 6.08
C THR A 102 -16.84 -8.61 6.35
N LEU A 103 -18.09 -8.62 5.93
CA LEU A 103 -18.97 -9.77 6.00
C LEU A 103 -18.98 -10.48 4.64
N ASN A 104 -18.44 -11.70 4.62
CA ASN A 104 -18.50 -12.56 3.44
C ASN A 104 -19.83 -13.32 3.46
N LEU A 105 -20.70 -12.99 2.53
CA LEU A 105 -21.98 -13.65 2.28
C LEU A 105 -21.80 -14.66 1.15
N ARG A 106 -22.24 -15.89 1.39
CA ARG A 106 -22.25 -16.96 0.39
C ARG A 106 -23.62 -17.63 0.40
N PHE A 107 -24.33 -17.57 -0.72
CA PHE A 107 -25.66 -18.15 -0.85
C PHE A 107 -25.88 -18.65 -2.28
N VAL A 108 -26.74 -19.66 -2.40
CA VAL A 108 -27.14 -20.24 -3.68
C VAL A 108 -28.49 -19.66 -4.06
N LEU A 109 -28.64 -19.25 -5.31
CA LEU A 109 -29.89 -18.69 -5.79
C LEU A 109 -30.94 -19.78 -6.07
N PRO A 110 -32.23 -19.47 -5.88
CA PRO A 110 -33.29 -20.42 -6.24
C PRO A 110 -33.28 -20.72 -7.74
N SER A 111 -33.69 -21.93 -8.12
CA SER A 111 -33.83 -22.31 -9.52
C SER A 111 -34.86 -21.40 -10.21
N SER A 112 -34.41 -20.61 -11.18
CA SER A 112 -35.21 -19.65 -11.93
C SER A 112 -34.84 -19.71 -13.40
N GLN A 113 -35.84 -19.67 -14.28
CA GLN A 113 -35.66 -19.60 -15.72
C GLN A 113 -35.24 -18.21 -16.21
N ASN A 114 -35.54 -17.16 -15.42
CA ASN A 114 -35.16 -15.79 -15.69
C ASN A 114 -33.94 -15.39 -14.83
N PRO A 115 -33.09 -14.45 -15.31
CA PRO A 115 -32.05 -13.88 -14.48
C PRO A 115 -32.63 -13.25 -13.21
N ILE A 116 -31.93 -13.45 -12.10
CA ILE A 116 -32.28 -12.93 -10.78
C ILE A 116 -31.34 -11.76 -10.50
N THR A 117 -31.89 -10.56 -10.37
CA THR A 117 -31.14 -9.40 -9.86
C THR A 117 -30.93 -9.58 -8.36
N VAL A 118 -29.69 -9.79 -7.96
CA VAL A 118 -29.26 -9.86 -6.58
C VAL A 118 -28.84 -8.47 -6.14
N GLN A 119 -29.52 -7.93 -5.14
CA GLN A 119 -29.17 -6.65 -4.53
C GLN A 119 -28.90 -6.86 -3.04
N VAL A 120 -27.71 -6.47 -2.57
CA VAL A 120 -27.33 -6.54 -1.16
C VAL A 120 -27.23 -5.13 -0.62
N VAL A 121 -28.03 -4.85 0.41
CA VAL A 121 -28.10 -3.56 1.09
C VAL A 121 -27.57 -3.72 2.50
N VAL A 122 -26.63 -2.87 2.87
CA VAL A 122 -26.11 -2.76 4.23
C VAL A 122 -26.68 -1.49 4.86
N GLN A 123 -27.24 -1.62 6.05
CA GLN A 123 -27.69 -0.49 6.85
C GLN A 123 -26.95 -0.53 8.19
N ASP A 124 -26.01 0.37 8.37
CA ASP A 124 -25.16 0.45 9.56
C ASP A 124 -24.94 1.90 10.02
N GLU A 125 -23.98 2.14 10.91
CA GLU A 125 -23.68 3.48 11.45
C GLU A 125 -23.22 4.48 10.36
N LEU A 126 -22.78 4.00 9.19
CA LEU A 126 -22.47 4.82 8.01
C LEU A 126 -23.70 5.15 7.16
N GLY A 127 -24.88 4.64 7.51
CA GLY A 127 -26.13 4.78 6.76
C GLY A 127 -26.48 3.55 5.93
N GLU A 128 -27.44 3.72 5.00
CA GLU A 128 -27.92 2.67 4.10
C GLU A 128 -27.16 2.73 2.76
N ARG A 129 -26.66 1.58 2.29
CA ARG A 129 -25.82 1.47 1.10
C ARG A 129 -26.10 0.18 0.35
N VAL A 130 -26.27 0.28 -0.98
CA VAL A 130 -26.25 -0.89 -1.86
C VAL A 130 -24.78 -1.28 -2.07
N VAL A 131 -24.37 -2.45 -1.55
CA VAL A 131 -22.99 -2.95 -1.64
C VAL A 131 -22.80 -3.95 -2.77
N TYR A 132 -23.90 -4.48 -3.32
CA TYR A 132 -23.89 -5.40 -4.44
C TYR A 132 -25.18 -5.26 -5.22
N GLU A 133 -25.09 -5.18 -6.54
CA GLU A 133 -26.23 -5.23 -7.45
C GLU A 133 -25.78 -5.89 -8.75
N ARG A 134 -26.25 -7.12 -9.01
CA ARG A 134 -25.90 -7.86 -10.23
C ARG A 134 -26.96 -8.90 -10.57
N GLU A 135 -27.14 -9.15 -11.86
CA GLU A 135 -27.96 -10.25 -12.34
C GLU A 135 -27.20 -11.57 -12.38
N HIS A 136 -27.84 -12.62 -11.90
CA HIS A 136 -27.31 -13.98 -11.84
C HIS A 136 -28.30 -14.98 -12.43
N ARG A 137 -27.79 -16.13 -12.84
CA ARG A 137 -28.64 -17.26 -13.23
C ARG A 137 -29.20 -17.92 -11.96
N GLY A 138 -30.37 -18.56 -12.08
CA GLY A 138 -30.84 -19.44 -11.02
C GLY A 138 -29.78 -20.51 -10.71
N GLU A 139 -29.73 -20.96 -9.47
CA GLU A 139 -28.76 -21.97 -8.98
C GLU A 139 -27.30 -21.50 -8.93
N ASP A 140 -27.01 -20.26 -9.32
CA ASP A 140 -25.68 -19.68 -9.22
C ASP A 140 -25.27 -19.48 -7.75
N LEU A 141 -23.99 -19.72 -7.47
CA LEU A 141 -23.40 -19.46 -6.17
C LEU A 141 -22.88 -18.03 -6.14
N VAL A 142 -23.50 -17.19 -5.32
CA VAL A 142 -23.12 -15.80 -5.19
C VAL A 142 -22.27 -15.61 -3.93
N GLU A 143 -21.10 -15.01 -4.12
CA GLU A 143 -20.18 -14.60 -3.06
C GLU A 143 -20.06 -13.08 -3.04
N VAL A 144 -20.49 -12.45 -1.94
CA VAL A 144 -20.48 -11.00 -1.77
C VAL A 144 -19.68 -10.64 -0.53
N SER A 145 -18.77 -9.68 -0.65
CA SER A 145 -18.05 -9.09 0.47
C SER A 145 -18.67 -7.74 0.81
N ALA A 146 -19.40 -7.67 1.92
CA ALA A 146 -20.07 -6.46 2.39
C ALA A 146 -19.25 -5.79 3.49
N LEU A 147 -18.84 -4.54 3.30
CA LEU A 147 -18.19 -3.75 4.35
C LEU A 147 -19.28 -3.20 5.29
N THR A 148 -19.11 -3.39 6.59
CA THR A 148 -20.09 -3.03 7.63
C THR A 148 -19.39 -2.29 8.76
N LYS A 149 -20.05 -1.32 9.42
CA LYS A 149 -19.48 -0.60 10.58
C LYS A 149 -20.39 -0.65 11.80
N GLY A 150 -19.87 -1.14 12.92
CA GLY A 150 -20.64 -1.20 14.17
C GLY A 150 -21.90 -2.06 14.04
N ARG A 151 -22.98 -1.62 14.70
CA ARG A 151 -24.27 -2.33 14.69
C ARG A 151 -25.08 -1.97 13.47
N GLY A 152 -25.70 -2.96 12.86
CA GLY A 152 -26.48 -2.77 11.65
C GLY A 152 -27.21 -4.01 11.20
N LYS A 153 -27.60 -4.04 9.94
CA LYS A 153 -28.19 -5.21 9.29
C LYS A 153 -27.84 -5.24 7.82
N VAL A 154 -27.73 -6.44 7.28
CA VAL A 154 -27.57 -6.69 5.85
C VAL A 154 -28.84 -7.34 5.33
N THR A 155 -29.41 -6.77 4.28
CA THR A 155 -30.63 -7.26 3.63
C THR A 155 -30.31 -7.64 2.19
N ILE A 156 -30.75 -8.82 1.78
CA ILE A 156 -30.62 -9.34 0.43
C ILE A 156 -32.00 -9.25 -0.23
N PHE A 157 -32.04 -8.66 -1.41
CA PHE A 157 -33.19 -8.58 -2.28
C PHE A 157 -32.93 -9.38 -3.56
N LEU A 158 -33.93 -10.12 -4.02
CA LEU A 158 -33.94 -10.82 -5.30
C LEU A 158 -35.05 -10.23 -6.18
N ASN A 159 -34.70 -9.69 -7.34
CA ASN A 159 -35.64 -8.98 -8.23
C ASN A 159 -36.43 -7.86 -7.51
N GLY A 160 -35.79 -7.18 -6.56
CA GLY A 160 -36.41 -6.13 -5.73
C GLY A 160 -37.28 -6.66 -4.57
N TYR A 161 -37.46 -7.96 -4.44
CA TYR A 161 -38.19 -8.57 -3.33
C TYR A 161 -37.26 -8.95 -2.19
N TYR A 162 -37.68 -8.68 -0.96
CA TYR A 162 -36.97 -9.13 0.24
C TYR A 162 -36.77 -10.65 0.21
N TYR A 163 -35.53 -11.09 0.41
CA TYR A 163 -35.19 -12.50 0.46
C TYR A 163 -34.65 -12.91 1.82
N TRP A 164 -33.70 -12.15 2.37
CA TRP A 164 -33.03 -12.51 3.61
C TRP A 164 -32.45 -11.30 4.34
N GLU A 165 -32.35 -11.35 5.66
CA GLU A 165 -31.69 -10.32 6.47
C GLU A 165 -30.85 -10.96 7.57
N LYS A 166 -29.71 -10.34 7.89
CA LYS A 166 -28.90 -10.65 9.07
C LYS A 166 -28.50 -9.40 9.80
N LYS A 167 -28.76 -9.39 11.11
CA LYS A 167 -28.29 -8.34 12.02
C LYS A 167 -26.80 -8.51 12.29
N ILE A 168 -26.11 -7.38 12.37
CA ILE A 168 -24.69 -7.25 12.71
C ILE A 168 -24.62 -6.62 14.09
N ASP A 169 -23.85 -7.24 14.99
CA ASP A 169 -23.54 -6.74 16.33
C ASP A 169 -22.02 -6.47 16.50
#